data_AF-A0A925YN62-F1
#
_entry.id   AF-A0A925YN62-F1
#
_cell.length_a   1.000
_cell.length_b   1.000
_cell.length_c   1.000
_cell.angle_alpha   90.00
_cell.angle_beta   90.00
_cell.angle_gamma   90.00
#
_symmetry.space_group_name_H-M   'P 1'
#
loop_
_entity.id
_entity.type
_entity.pdbx_description
1 polymer ?
#
loop_
_entity_poly.entity_id
_entity_poly.type
_entity_poly.pdbx_seq_one_letter_code
_entity_poly.pdbx_strand_id
1 'polypeptide(L)' 'MSAADPEEKRRKNYMLRRSIMDYGMGLVILCFGIFFAIADRIGYAFDLEPLFRYGLSGLFIIYGAFRIYRGYQQNYYSEE' A
#
# COMPACT_ATOMS: atom_id res chain seq x y z
N MET A 1 20.02 -36.80 -2.41
CA MET A 1 19.39 -36.04 -3.50
C MET A 1 18.28 -35.20 -2.88
N SER A 2 18.41 -33.88 -2.96
CA SER A 2 17.66 -32.87 -2.20
C SER A 2 16.14 -33.02 -2.32
N ALA A 3 15.45 -33.24 -1.20
CA ALA A 3 13.99 -33.16 -1.08
C ALA A 3 13.52 -31.76 -0.60
N ALA A 4 14.44 -30.82 -0.37
CA ALA A 4 14.15 -29.49 0.17
C ALA A 4 13.67 -28.48 -0.90
N ASP A 5 14.03 -28.68 -2.17
CA ASP A 5 13.77 -27.74 -3.25
C ASP A 5 12.28 -27.38 -3.50
N PRO A 6 11.30 -28.31 -3.46
CA PRO A 6 9.90 -27.95 -3.75
C PRO A 6 9.18 -27.27 -2.57
N GLU A 7 9.50 -27.60 -1.32
CA GLU A 7 8.89 -26.97 -0.14
C GLU A 7 9.44 -25.57 0.11
N GLU A 8 10.74 -25.35 -0.13
CA GLU A 8 11.37 -24.06 0.06
C GLU A 8 10.87 -23.02 -0.97
N LYS A 9 10.69 -23.44 -2.23
CA LYS A 9 10.08 -22.61 -3.29
C LYS A 9 8.63 -22.24 -2.98
N ARG A 10 7.86 -23.16 -2.38
CA ARG A 10 6.48 -22.92 -1.93
C ARG A 10 6.44 -21.93 -0.77
N ARG A 11 7.34 -22.06 0.21
CA ARG A 11 7.47 -21.11 1.34
C ARG A 11 7.88 -19.72 0.87
N LYS A 12 8.87 -19.59 -0.03
CA LYS A 12 9.28 -18.30 -0.61
C LYS A 12 8.11 -17.62 -1.34
N ASN A 13 7.38 -18.35 -2.18
CA ASN A 13 6.22 -17.80 -2.88
C ASN A 13 5.08 -17.40 -1.93
N TYR A 14 4.86 -18.15 -0.84
CA TYR A 14 3.86 -17.83 0.16
C TYR A 14 4.21 -16.56 0.95
N MET A 15 5.49 -16.40 1.32
CA MET A 15 5.97 -15.19 2.00
C MET A 15 5.90 -13.96 1.07
N LEU A 16 6.33 -14.10 -0.18
CA LEU A 16 6.22 -13.03 -1.19
C LEU A 16 4.78 -12.58 -1.41
N ARG A 17 3.83 -13.52 -1.51
CA ARG A 17 2.40 -13.18 -1.64
C ARG A 17 1.86 -12.45 -0.41
N ARG A 18 2.20 -12.92 0.79
CA ARG A 18 1.75 -12.30 2.03
C ARG A 18 2.29 -10.88 2.17
N SER A 19 3.58 -10.71 1.90
CA SER A 19 4.22 -9.41 1.78
C SER A 19 3.45 -8.55 0.79
N ILE A 20 3.35 -8.93 -0.50
CA ILE A 20 2.67 -8.15 -1.55
C ILE A 20 1.25 -7.73 -1.16
N MET A 21 0.52 -8.56 -0.41
CA MET A 21 -0.81 -8.23 0.07
C MET A 21 -0.81 -7.10 1.12
N ASP A 22 0.16 -7.09 2.03
CA ASP A 22 0.38 -6.00 2.99
C ASP A 22 0.86 -4.70 2.30
N TYR A 23 1.71 -4.82 1.28
CA TYR A 23 2.14 -3.68 0.43
C TYR A 23 0.99 -3.11 -0.41
N GLY A 24 0.25 -4.01 -1.05
CA GLY A 24 -0.88 -3.68 -1.91
C GLY A 24 -1.95 -2.94 -1.12
N MET A 25 -2.23 -3.35 0.13
CA MET A 25 -3.15 -2.60 0.99
C MET A 25 -2.66 -1.18 1.28
N GLY A 26 -1.36 -0.96 1.50
CA GLY A 26 -0.80 0.38 1.68
C GLY A 26 -0.94 1.25 0.41
N LEU A 27 -0.65 0.66 -0.76
CA LEU A 27 -0.81 1.31 -2.06
C LEU A 27 -2.26 1.67 -2.36
N VAL A 28 -3.19 0.76 -2.08
CA VAL A 28 -4.63 0.98 -2.26
C VAL A 28 -5.10 2.12 -1.36
N ILE A 29 -4.69 2.15 -0.09
CA ILE A 29 -5.02 3.24 0.85
C ILE A 29 -4.50 4.59 0.34
N LEU A 30 -3.26 4.62 -0.17
CA LEU A 30 -2.67 5.84 -0.74
C LEU A 30 -3.41 6.28 -2.01
N CYS A 31 -3.72 5.35 -2.92
CA CYS A 31 -4.50 5.63 -4.13
C CYS A 31 -5.88 6.19 -3.79
N PHE A 32 -6.57 5.63 -2.79
CA PHE A 32 -7.84 6.18 -2.31
C PHE A 32 -7.65 7.58 -1.70
N GLY A 33 -6.61 7.82 -0.90
CA GLY A 33 -6.31 9.14 -0.34
C GLY A 33 -6.10 10.22 -1.42
N ILE A 34 -5.35 9.89 -2.47
CA ILE A 34 -5.13 10.76 -3.64
C ILE A 34 -6.43 10.93 -4.44
N PHE A 35 -7.17 9.85 -4.64
CA PHE A 35 -8.45 9.89 -5.33
C PHE A 35 -9.45 10.81 -4.62
N PHE A 36 -9.54 10.74 -3.30
CA PHE A 36 -10.37 11.65 -2.50
C PHE A 36 -9.89 13.11 -2.55
N ALA A 37 -8.58 13.35 -2.70
CA ALA A 37 -8.04 14.71 -2.89
C ALA A 37 -8.49 15.30 -4.23
N ILE A 38 -8.42 14.51 -5.31
CA ILE A 38 -8.70 14.94 -6.69
C ILE A 38 -10.21 14.88 -7.01
N ALA A 39 -11.00 14.09 -6.27
CA ALA A 39 -12.45 13.99 -6.42
C ALA A 39 -13.15 15.36 -6.31
N ASP A 40 -12.58 16.30 -5.54
CA ASP A 40 -13.04 17.69 -5.47
C ASP A 40 -13.04 18.37 -6.84
N ARG A 41 -11.91 18.22 -7.54
CA ARG A 41 -11.66 18.86 -8.83
C ARG A 41 -12.48 18.21 -9.94
N ILE A 42 -12.91 16.97 -9.75
CA ILE A 42 -13.75 16.20 -10.69
C ILE A 42 -15.24 16.50 -10.49
N GLY A 43 -15.63 17.25 -9.46
CA GLY A 43 -17.03 17.62 -9.21
C GLY A 43 -17.82 16.57 -8.42
N TYR A 44 -17.14 15.59 -7.81
CA TYR A 44 -17.74 14.73 -6.78
C TYR A 44 -17.79 15.52 -5.47
N ALA A 45 -18.83 16.36 -5.34
CA ALA A 45 -19.14 17.04 -4.09
C ALA A 45 -19.70 16.01 -3.09
N PHE A 46 -18.81 15.38 -2.34
CA PHE A 46 -19.23 14.79 -1.08
C PHE A 46 -19.66 15.94 -0.15
N ASP A 47 -20.85 15.82 0.45
CA ASP A 47 -21.44 16.76 1.44
C ASP A 47 -20.65 16.80 2.77
N LEU A 48 -19.35 16.55 2.70
CA LEU A 48 -18.41 16.56 3.80
C LEU A 48 -17.72 17.91 3.82
N GLU A 49 -17.60 18.48 5.01
CA GLU A 49 -16.94 19.76 5.24
C GLU A 49 -15.52 19.74 4.60
N PRO A 50 -15.17 20.73 3.76
CA PRO A 50 -13.95 20.68 2.96
C PRO A 50 -12.69 20.52 3.83
N LEU A 51 -12.69 21.11 5.02
CA LEU A 51 -11.60 20.99 5.99
C LEU A 51 -11.40 19.55 6.47
N PHE A 52 -12.50 18.84 6.76
CA PHE A 52 -12.47 17.43 7.14
C PHE A 52 -11.99 16.57 5.98
N ARG A 53 -12.47 16.84 4.76
CA ARG A 53 -12.12 16.04 3.57
C ARG A 53 -10.65 16.18 3.18
N TYR A 54 -10.12 17.40 3.14
CA TYR A 54 -8.69 17.65 2.90
C TYR A 54 -7.81 17.12 4.03
N GLY A 55 -8.25 17.23 5.29
CA GLY A 55 -7.54 16.65 6.44
C GLY A 55 -7.45 15.13 6.38
N LEU A 56 -8.57 14.46 6.10
CA LEU A 56 -8.64 13.00 5.97
C LEU A 56 -7.84 12.49 4.77
N SER A 57 -7.94 13.19 3.64
CA SER A 57 -7.16 12.88 2.43
C SER A 57 -5.66 13.01 2.69
N GLY A 58 -5.22 14.11 3.31
CA GLY A 58 -3.82 14.30 3.69
C GLY A 58 -3.32 13.21 4.63
N LEU A 59 -4.13 12.83 5.63
CA LEU A 59 -3.80 11.75 6.55
C LEU A 59 -3.64 10.41 5.82
N PHE A 60 -4.56 10.07 4.90
CA PHE A 60 -4.47 8.83 4.12
C PHE A 60 -3.27 8.80 3.17
N ILE A 61 -2.94 9.93 2.54
CA ILE A 61 -1.77 10.04 1.66
C ILE A 61 -0.48 9.88 2.48
N ILE A 62 -0.35 10.61 3.59
CA ILE A 62 0.86 10.57 4.43
C ILE A 62 1.02 9.18 5.07
N TYR A 63 -0.06 8.64 5.66
CA TYR A 63 -0.04 7.34 6.30
C TYR A 63 0.17 6.20 5.29
N GLY A 64 -0.51 6.25 4.14
CA GLY A 64 -0.34 5.31 3.04
C GLY A 64 1.08 5.35 2.48
N ALA A 65 1.64 6.53 2.26
CA ALA A 65 3.00 6.72 1.76
C ALA A 65 4.03 6.19 2.75
N PHE A 66 3.86 6.49 4.05
CA PHE A 66 4.70 5.97 5.11
C PHE A 66 4.65 4.43 5.16
N ARG A 67 3.47 3.83 4.99
CA ARG A 67 3.28 2.37 4.99
C ARG A 67 3.97 1.71 3.79
N ILE A 68 3.91 2.33 2.61
CA ILE A 68 4.60 1.87 1.41
C ILE A 68 6.12 2.04 1.57
N TYR A 69 6.59 3.19 2.07
CA TYR A 69 8.02 3.47 2.30
C TYR A 69 8.64 2.45 3.27
N ARG A 70 7.97 2.20 4.40
CA ARG A 70 8.42 1.20 5.38
C ARG A 70 8.43 -0.21 4.82
N GLY A 71 7.53 -0.47 3.88
CA GLY A 71 7.56 -1.69 3.11
C GLY A 71 8.76 -1.73 2.15
N TYR A 72 8.96 -0.69 1.34
CA TYR A 72 9.90 -0.74 0.20
C TYR A 72 11.33 -1.11 0.64
N GLN A 73 11.74 -0.66 1.84
CA GLN A 73 12.98 -1.10 2.47
C GLN A 73 13.09 -2.64 2.65
N GLN A 74 11.99 -3.34 2.96
CA GLN A 74 12.03 -4.78 3.26
C GLN A 74 12.24 -5.66 2.02
N ASN A 75 11.81 -5.23 0.84
CA ASN A 75 12.08 -5.96 -0.41
C ASN A 75 13.46 -5.62 -0.98
N TYR A 76 13.98 -4.41 -0.74
CA TYR A 76 15.26 -3.98 -1.30
C TYR A 76 16.46 -4.75 -0.70
N TYR A 77 16.39 -5.17 0.57
CA TYR A 77 17.41 -6.03 1.18
C TYR A 77 17.38 -7.50 0.71
N SER A 78 16.50 -7.87 -0.24
CA SER A 78 16.48 -9.22 -0.83
C SER A 78 17.15 -9.28 -2.22
N GLU A 79 17.71 -8.18 -2.71
CA GLU A 79 18.45 -8.10 -3.99
C GLU A 79 19.94 -7.73 -3.87
N GLU A 80 20.53 -7.77 -2.66
CA GLU A 80 22.00 -7.79 -2.46
C GLU A 80 22.48 -9.08 -1.77
#